data_AF-A0A373BFF2-F1
#
_entry.id   AF-A0A373BFF2-F1
#
_cell.length_a   1.000
_cell.length_b   1.000
_cell.length_c   1.000
_cell.angle_alpha   90.00
_cell.angle_beta   90.00
_cell.angle_gamma   90.00
#
_symmetry.space_group_name_H-M   'P 1'
#
loop_
_entity.id
_entity.type
_entity.pdbx_description
1 polymer ?
#
loop_
_entity_poly.entity_id
_entity_poly.type
_entity_poly.pdbx_seq_one_letter_code
_entity_poly.pdbx_strand_id
1 'polypeptide(L)'
;MIKGLAITPPILGRISIGKMVEKNGKRIPEKDDQFTITSQIQNKDSGWIKHPLDEQLRAKAPNQKLRSIPVRMIFNDPELNLRAEYSLFDRQTGRPVCVGNGETCQRLTNQGVEQHPCPSPDLCPLAQGGNCKPYGRLHVNLDESDELGTFIFRTTGFNSIRTLAARLSYYHAASNGLLSCLPLQLTLRGKSTTQSYRTPVYYVDLTLREGIHLQEAIQTAKEIDQKSKLCSFNQHALDQAALQGYGSARFEVNVEEGLNLVEEFYTDELVESEQVQAGPKGKTKPKLHQGGGFVQDIQQGLQSSVRTVN
;
A
#
# COMPACT_ATOMS: atom_id res chain seq x y z
N MET A 1 12.80 6.44 -29.90
CA MET A 1 12.35 6.17 -28.51
C MET A 1 13.54 6.30 -27.57
N ILE A 2 13.36 6.90 -26.40
CA ILE A 2 14.40 6.97 -25.36
C ILE A 2 14.64 5.54 -24.86
N LYS A 3 15.86 5.04 -25.03
CA LYS A 3 16.23 3.73 -24.48
C LYS A 3 16.31 3.83 -22.96
N GLY A 4 15.67 2.89 -22.26
CA GLY A 4 15.65 2.86 -20.79
C GLY A 4 14.66 3.82 -20.14
N LEU A 5 13.76 4.46 -20.90
CA LEU A 5 12.61 5.13 -20.33
C LEU A 5 11.66 4.07 -19.78
N ALA A 6 11.29 4.18 -18.51
CA ALA A 6 10.31 3.27 -17.97
C ALA A 6 8.90 3.64 -18.41
N ILE A 7 8.15 2.59 -18.71
CA ILE A 7 6.76 2.71 -19.11
C ILE A 7 5.96 2.15 -17.95
N THR A 8 5.39 3.05 -17.15
CA THR A 8 4.49 2.74 -16.05
C THR A 8 3.07 3.15 -16.41
N PRO A 9 2.03 2.56 -15.79
CA PRO A 9 0.66 2.98 -16.00
C PRO A 9 0.50 4.48 -15.69
N PRO A 10 -0.24 5.24 -16.51
CA PRO A 10 -0.53 6.64 -16.22
C PRO A 10 -1.17 6.77 -14.84
N ILE A 11 -0.57 7.58 -13.98
CA ILE A 11 -1.14 7.89 -12.67
C ILE A 11 -2.13 9.05 -12.89
N LEU A 12 -3.33 8.95 -12.32
CA LEU A 12 -4.37 9.97 -12.28
C LEU A 12 -4.45 10.64 -10.91
N GLY A 13 -4.14 9.88 -9.87
CA GLY A 13 -4.20 10.34 -8.49
C GLY A 13 -3.57 9.37 -7.49
N ARG A 14 -3.72 9.69 -6.22
CA ARG A 14 -3.16 8.95 -5.09
C ARG A 14 -4.28 8.46 -4.18
N ILE A 15 -4.06 7.29 -3.57
CA ILE A 15 -4.84 6.80 -2.45
C ILE A 15 -3.93 6.82 -1.22
N SER A 16 -4.38 7.40 -0.12
CA SER A 16 -3.66 7.40 1.16
C SER A 16 -4.56 6.92 2.31
N ILE A 17 -3.92 6.46 3.39
CA ILE A 17 -4.55 6.07 4.67
C ILE A 17 -3.94 6.87 5.83
N GLY A 18 -3.78 8.16 5.59
CA GLY A 18 -3.06 9.09 6.46
C GLY A 18 -2.94 10.47 5.80
N LYS A 19 -2.53 11.45 6.60
CA LYS A 19 -2.33 12.85 6.18
C LYS A 19 -1.10 13.45 6.86
N MET A 20 -0.51 14.46 6.23
CA MET A 20 0.49 15.29 6.89
C MET A 20 -0.21 16.32 7.76
N VAL A 21 0.20 16.45 9.02
CA VAL A 21 -0.28 17.44 9.98
C VAL A 21 0.89 18.20 10.56
N GLU A 22 0.69 19.49 10.85
CA GLU A 22 1.70 20.28 11.53
C GLU A 22 1.52 20.13 13.04
N LYS A 23 2.53 19.59 13.73
CA LYS A 23 2.60 19.56 15.20
C LYS A 23 3.92 20.20 15.61
N ASN A 24 3.85 21.18 16.51
CA ASN A 24 5.03 21.90 17.03
C ASN A 24 5.93 22.53 15.94
N GLY A 25 5.35 23.06 14.86
CA GLY A 25 6.10 23.66 13.74
C GLY A 25 6.84 22.64 12.86
N LYS A 26 6.55 21.34 13.01
CA LYS A 26 7.05 20.26 12.15
C LYS A 26 5.87 19.58 11.46
N ARG A 27 6.01 19.33 10.16
CA ARG A 27 5.05 18.49 9.41
C ARG A 27 5.34 17.03 9.71
N ILE A 28 4.40 16.37 10.38
CA ILE A 28 4.47 14.96 10.72
C ILE A 28 3.31 14.19 10.06
N PRO A 29 3.52 12.94 9.65
CA PRO A 29 2.45 12.11 9.14
C PRO A 29 1.62 11.53 10.27
N GLU A 30 0.31 11.56 10.08
CA GLU A 30 -0.68 10.99 10.99
C GLU A 30 -1.44 9.89 10.25
N LYS A 31 -1.47 8.69 10.86
CA LYS A 31 -2.25 7.56 10.36
C LYS A 31 -3.72 7.88 10.52
N ASP A 32 -4.50 7.60 9.49
CA ASP A 32 -5.95 7.81 9.48
C ASP A 32 -6.68 6.45 9.39
N ASP A 33 -7.95 6.43 9.77
CA ASP A 33 -8.80 5.24 9.75
C ASP A 33 -9.84 5.26 8.63
N GLN A 34 -9.50 5.99 7.58
CA GLN A 34 -10.22 6.14 6.32
C GLN A 34 -9.23 6.36 5.18
N PHE A 35 -9.67 6.05 3.97
CA PHE A 35 -8.97 6.43 2.75
C PHE A 35 -9.14 7.91 2.46
N THR A 36 -8.19 8.49 1.75
CA THR A 36 -8.32 9.78 1.05
C THR A 36 -7.84 9.62 -0.39
N ILE A 37 -8.58 10.18 -1.34
CA ILE A 37 -8.21 10.17 -2.76
C ILE A 37 -7.85 11.59 -3.19
N THR A 38 -6.66 11.76 -3.76
CA THR A 38 -6.15 13.05 -4.21
C THR A 38 -5.77 13.00 -5.67
N SER A 39 -5.75 14.15 -6.34
CA SER A 39 -5.10 14.29 -7.64
C SER A 39 -3.57 14.24 -7.46
N GLN A 40 -2.85 14.45 -8.56
CA GLN A 40 -1.40 14.64 -8.55
C GLN A 40 -0.98 16.10 -8.34
N ILE A 41 -1.93 16.99 -8.05
CA ILE A 41 -1.63 18.41 -7.84
C ILE A 41 -1.43 18.63 -6.34
N GLN A 42 -0.32 19.28 -6.00
CA GLN A 42 0.03 19.64 -4.63
C GLN A 42 0.14 21.16 -4.52
N ASN A 43 -0.58 21.73 -3.55
CA ASN A 43 -0.44 23.13 -3.16
C ASN A 43 0.56 23.24 -2.00
N LYS A 44 1.33 24.34 -1.97
CA LYS A 44 2.32 24.60 -0.91
C LYS A 44 1.70 24.59 0.50
N ASP A 45 0.51 25.17 0.64
CA ASP A 45 -0.10 25.38 1.96
C ASP A 45 -1.13 24.31 2.34
N SER A 46 -1.94 23.84 1.38
CA SER A 46 -3.03 22.87 1.63
C SER A 46 -2.67 21.42 1.33
N GLY A 47 -1.47 21.16 0.81
CA GLY A 47 -1.02 19.83 0.43
C GLY A 47 -1.70 19.30 -0.83
N TRP A 48 -1.92 17.98 -0.89
CA TRP A 48 -2.52 17.33 -2.05
C TRP A 48 -3.99 17.73 -2.25
N ILE A 49 -4.35 18.13 -3.46
CA ILE A 49 -5.73 18.51 -3.80
C ILE A 49 -6.60 17.25 -3.91
N LYS A 50 -7.77 17.26 -3.26
CA LYS A 50 -8.72 16.14 -3.33
C LYS A 50 -9.18 15.88 -4.77
N HIS A 51 -9.25 14.61 -5.14
CA HIS A 51 -9.84 14.20 -6.41
C HIS A 51 -11.37 14.24 -6.31
N PRO A 52 -12.13 14.60 -7.37
CA PRO A 52 -13.60 14.56 -7.34
C PRO A 52 -14.19 13.21 -6.89
N LEU A 53 -13.50 12.10 -7.21
CA LEU A 53 -13.89 10.76 -6.76
C LEU A 53 -13.87 10.59 -5.22
N ASP A 54 -13.07 11.36 -4.47
CA ASP A 54 -13.06 11.31 -2.99
C ASP A 54 -14.44 11.68 -2.45
N GLU A 55 -15.00 12.79 -2.92
CA GLU A 55 -16.31 13.26 -2.49
C GLU A 55 -17.43 12.33 -2.96
N GLN A 56 -17.38 11.89 -4.23
CA GLN A 56 -18.39 10.99 -4.80
C GLN A 56 -18.47 9.65 -4.04
N LEU A 57 -17.32 9.07 -3.67
CA LEU A 57 -17.29 7.82 -2.92
C LEU A 57 -17.70 8.03 -1.47
N ARG A 58 -17.32 9.14 -0.83
CA ARG A 58 -17.77 9.48 0.53
C ARG A 58 -19.26 9.69 0.62
N ALA A 59 -19.89 10.30 -0.38
CA ALA A 59 -21.33 10.49 -0.41
C ALA A 59 -22.11 9.16 -0.35
N LYS A 60 -21.49 8.07 -0.83
CA LYS A 60 -22.05 6.71 -0.77
C LYS A 60 -21.61 5.93 0.47
N ALA A 61 -20.63 6.43 1.22
CA ALA A 61 -20.06 5.73 2.37
C ALA A 61 -20.87 6.04 3.65
N PRO A 62 -21.06 5.05 4.54
CA PRO A 62 -21.66 5.29 5.86
C PRO A 62 -20.89 6.37 6.62
N ASN A 63 -21.62 7.35 7.16
CA ASN A 63 -21.05 8.49 7.90
C ASN A 63 -19.98 9.29 7.13
N GLN A 64 -20.01 9.27 5.80
CA GLN A 64 -19.01 9.91 4.91
C GLN A 64 -17.57 9.42 5.15
N LYS A 65 -17.42 8.27 5.80
CA LYS A 65 -16.13 7.70 6.17
C LYS A 65 -15.74 6.61 5.19
N LEU A 66 -14.78 6.93 4.33
CA LEU A 66 -14.37 6.05 3.24
C LEU A 66 -13.49 4.91 3.77
N ARG A 67 -14.08 3.76 4.10
CA ARG A 67 -13.34 2.56 4.56
C ARG A 67 -13.19 1.47 3.51
N SER A 68 -13.89 1.60 2.40
CA SER A 68 -13.79 0.72 1.24
C SER A 68 -13.80 1.53 -0.05
N ILE A 69 -13.00 1.14 -1.04
CA ILE A 69 -12.96 1.76 -2.37
C ILE A 69 -13.12 0.64 -3.40
N PRO A 70 -14.16 0.64 -4.26
CA PRO A 70 -14.24 -0.27 -5.38
C PRO A 70 -13.05 -0.05 -6.33
N VAL A 71 -12.38 -1.13 -6.73
CA VAL A 71 -11.20 -1.06 -7.60
C VAL A 71 -11.25 -2.12 -8.68
N ARG A 72 -10.55 -1.86 -9.79
CA ARG A 72 -10.24 -2.84 -10.81
C ARG A 72 -8.72 -2.95 -10.97
N MET A 73 -8.22 -4.18 -11.11
CA MET A 73 -6.81 -4.39 -11.50
C MET A 73 -6.69 -4.16 -13.01
N ILE A 74 -5.61 -3.52 -13.45
CA ILE A 74 -5.40 -3.28 -14.89
C ILE A 74 -4.81 -4.51 -15.56
N PHE A 75 -3.93 -5.21 -14.84
CA PHE A 75 -3.22 -6.37 -15.35
C PHE A 75 -3.73 -7.66 -14.71
N ASN A 76 -3.59 -8.76 -15.43
CA ASN A 76 -3.86 -10.07 -14.84
C ASN A 76 -2.71 -10.55 -13.96
N ASP A 77 -1.47 -10.18 -14.27
CA ASP A 77 -0.30 -10.46 -13.44
C ASP A 77 -0.32 -9.64 -12.13
N PRO A 78 -0.28 -10.29 -10.95
CA PRO A 78 -0.18 -9.62 -9.64
C PRO A 78 0.98 -8.61 -9.52
N GLU A 79 2.17 -8.94 -10.04
CA GLU A 79 3.38 -8.12 -9.87
C GLU A 79 3.34 -6.84 -10.70
N LEU A 80 2.55 -6.84 -11.78
CA LEU A 80 2.33 -5.64 -12.59
C LEU A 80 1.42 -4.62 -11.88
N ASN A 81 0.56 -5.09 -10.98
CA ASN A 81 -0.33 -4.23 -10.19
C ASN A 81 0.32 -3.80 -8.86
N LEU A 82 1.00 -4.71 -8.15
CA LEU A 82 1.69 -4.42 -6.88
C LEU A 82 3.19 -4.69 -7.01
N ARG A 83 3.98 -3.61 -7.03
CA ARG A 83 5.43 -3.72 -6.89
C ARG A 83 5.82 -3.59 -5.42
N ALA A 84 6.46 -4.61 -4.87
CA ALA A 84 6.97 -4.62 -3.50
C ALA A 84 8.47 -4.93 -3.50
N GLU A 85 9.26 -4.01 -2.96
CA GLU A 85 10.74 -4.13 -2.92
C GLU A 85 11.28 -3.46 -1.66
N TYR A 86 12.46 -3.85 -1.21
CA TYR A 86 13.20 -3.11 -0.20
C TYR A 86 13.84 -1.89 -0.84
N SER A 87 13.53 -0.70 -0.32
CA SER A 87 14.01 0.57 -0.87
C SER A 87 14.76 1.39 0.18
N LEU A 88 15.82 2.04 -0.26
CA LEU A 88 16.58 3.07 0.45
C LEU A 88 16.61 4.32 -0.42
N PHE A 89 16.18 5.45 0.12
CA PHE A 89 16.19 6.75 -0.57
C PHE A 89 17.20 7.69 0.06
N ASP A 90 17.81 8.53 -0.79
CA ASP A 90 18.58 9.68 -0.33
C ASP A 90 17.61 10.76 0.15
N ARG A 91 17.77 11.18 1.40
CA ARG A 91 16.81 12.09 2.06
C ARG A 91 16.86 13.52 1.51
N GLN A 92 17.98 13.93 0.92
CA GLN A 92 18.15 15.29 0.41
C GLN A 92 17.61 15.43 -1.01
N THR A 93 17.71 14.37 -1.80
CA THR A 93 17.39 14.39 -3.23
C THR A 93 16.11 13.62 -3.57
N GLY A 94 15.59 12.80 -2.65
CA GLY A 94 14.42 11.96 -2.91
C GLY A 94 14.69 10.75 -3.80
N ARG A 95 15.94 10.55 -4.22
CA ARG A 95 16.29 9.52 -5.22
C ARG A 95 16.54 8.16 -4.57
N PRO A 96 16.13 7.05 -5.21
CA PRO A 96 16.48 5.73 -4.72
C PRO A 96 18.00 5.51 -4.80
N VAL A 97 18.60 5.12 -3.68
CA VAL A 97 20.01 4.76 -3.55
C VAL A 97 20.19 3.25 -3.72
N CYS A 98 19.25 2.46 -3.19
CA CYS A 98 19.30 1.01 -3.27
C CYS A 98 17.89 0.44 -3.36
N VAL A 99 17.68 -0.49 -4.28
CA VAL A 99 16.42 -1.21 -4.46
C VAL A 99 16.71 -2.70 -4.54
N GLY A 100 16.09 -3.51 -3.69
CA GLY A 100 16.38 -4.94 -3.59
C GLY A 100 15.17 -5.82 -3.26
N ASN A 101 15.34 -7.12 -3.42
CA ASN A 101 14.28 -8.11 -3.19
C ASN A 101 14.56 -9.04 -1.98
N GLY A 102 15.62 -8.78 -1.21
CA GLY A 102 16.04 -9.65 -0.10
C GLY A 102 16.97 -10.78 -0.52
N GLU A 103 17.36 -10.84 -1.80
CA GLU A 103 18.42 -11.73 -2.32
C GLU A 103 19.49 -10.93 -3.07
N THR A 104 19.05 -10.05 -3.97
CA THR A 104 19.90 -9.12 -4.72
C THR A 104 19.34 -7.70 -4.65
N CYS A 105 20.21 -6.72 -4.84
CA CYS A 105 19.83 -5.33 -4.99
C CYS A 105 20.59 -4.65 -6.12
N GLN A 106 19.95 -3.63 -6.68
CA GLN A 106 20.60 -2.64 -7.51
C GLN A 106 20.90 -1.42 -6.66
N ARG A 107 22.13 -0.92 -6.75
CA ARG A 107 22.62 0.20 -5.96
C ARG A 107 23.19 1.28 -6.87
N LEU A 108 22.79 2.52 -6.63
CA LEU A 108 23.38 3.68 -7.28
C LEU A 108 24.72 3.99 -6.62
N THR A 109 25.79 3.95 -7.41
CA THR A 109 27.16 4.31 -7.02
C THR A 109 27.67 5.44 -7.92
N ASN A 110 28.87 5.94 -7.64
CA ASN A 110 29.53 6.93 -8.49
C ASN A 110 29.84 6.40 -9.90
N GLN A 111 29.82 5.08 -10.11
CA GLN A 111 30.07 4.44 -11.40
C GLN A 111 28.77 4.05 -12.13
N GLY A 112 27.61 4.39 -11.56
CA GLY A 112 26.29 4.07 -12.10
C GLY A 112 25.55 3.04 -11.25
N VAL A 113 24.67 2.26 -11.88
CA VAL A 113 23.87 1.25 -11.18
C VAL A 113 24.62 -0.08 -11.17
N GLU A 114 24.95 -0.57 -9.97
CA GLU A 114 25.63 -1.85 -9.75
C GLU A 114 24.71 -2.88 -9.09
N GLN A 115 24.95 -4.16 -9.34
CA GLN A 115 24.23 -5.26 -8.70
C GLN A 115 25.04 -5.83 -7.51
N HIS A 116 24.38 -5.99 -6.37
CA HIS A 116 24.97 -6.46 -5.11
C HIS A 116 24.07 -7.53 -4.45
N PRO A 117 24.60 -8.38 -3.55
CA PRO A 117 23.76 -9.21 -2.70
C PRO A 117 22.95 -8.35 -1.71
N CYS A 118 21.71 -8.75 -1.43
CA CYS A 118 20.81 -8.05 -0.51
C CYS A 118 20.45 -8.99 0.65
N PRO A 119 21.13 -8.91 1.81
CA PRO A 119 20.88 -9.82 2.92
C PRO A 119 19.61 -9.47 3.74
N SER A 120 18.62 -8.81 3.11
CA SER A 120 17.48 -8.13 3.75
C SER A 120 17.86 -6.96 4.67
N PRO A 121 16.91 -6.07 5.05
CA PRO A 121 17.21 -4.90 5.89
C PRO A 121 17.85 -5.24 7.24
N ASP A 122 17.52 -6.38 7.85
CA ASP A 122 18.01 -6.70 9.20
C ASP A 122 19.53 -6.94 9.27
N LEU A 123 20.13 -7.33 8.13
CA LEU A 123 21.55 -7.66 8.04
C LEU A 123 22.31 -6.73 7.09
N CYS A 124 21.64 -5.79 6.43
CA CYS A 124 22.25 -4.90 5.45
C CYS A 124 22.92 -3.70 6.16
N PRO A 125 24.23 -3.45 5.96
CA PRO A 125 24.90 -2.30 6.57
C PRO A 125 24.30 -0.95 6.17
N LEU A 126 23.70 -0.85 4.97
CA LEU A 126 23.03 0.37 4.51
C LEU A 126 21.62 0.55 5.10
N ALA A 127 21.08 -0.48 5.74
CA ALA A 127 19.77 -0.45 6.35
C ALA A 127 19.81 -0.02 7.83
N GLN A 128 21.00 0.27 8.38
CA GLN A 128 21.17 0.77 9.75
C GLN A 128 20.21 1.91 10.06
N GLY A 129 19.61 1.90 11.25
CA GLY A 129 18.60 2.89 11.64
C GLY A 129 17.24 2.72 10.94
N GLY A 130 16.98 1.58 10.29
CA GLY A 130 15.72 1.37 9.57
C GLY A 130 15.63 2.17 8.27
N ASN A 131 16.78 2.52 7.69
CA ASN A 131 16.83 3.37 6.50
C ASN A 131 16.35 2.68 5.22
N CYS A 132 16.48 1.36 5.16
CA CYS A 132 15.96 0.51 4.09
C CYS A 132 14.68 -0.17 4.58
N LYS A 133 13.54 0.07 3.92
CA LYS A 133 12.23 -0.45 4.33
C LYS A 133 11.54 -1.18 3.18
N PRO A 134 10.61 -2.12 3.45
CA PRO A 134 9.73 -2.62 2.41
C PRO A 134 8.90 -1.46 1.85
N TYR A 135 8.75 -1.41 0.54
CA TYR A 135 8.04 -0.35 -0.18
C TYR A 135 7.10 -0.96 -1.21
N GLY A 136 5.80 -0.82 -0.95
CA GLY A 136 4.73 -1.27 -1.83
C GLY A 136 4.17 -0.12 -2.66
N ARG A 137 4.05 -0.33 -3.96
CA ARG A 137 3.35 0.55 -4.90
C ARG A 137 2.28 -0.25 -5.62
N LEU A 138 1.03 -0.04 -5.20
CA LEU A 138 -0.14 -0.67 -5.80
C LEU A 138 -0.78 0.31 -6.79
N HIS A 139 -0.91 -0.10 -8.04
CA HIS A 139 -1.68 0.60 -9.07
C HIS A 139 -3.06 -0.05 -9.21
N VAL A 140 -4.11 0.76 -9.13
CA VAL A 140 -5.51 0.32 -9.29
C VAL A 140 -6.28 1.29 -10.16
N ASN A 141 -7.26 0.83 -10.89
CA ASN A 141 -8.20 1.70 -11.60
C ASN A 141 -9.45 1.94 -10.74
N LEU A 142 -9.88 3.20 -10.63
CA LEU A 142 -11.08 3.63 -9.90
C LEU A 142 -12.15 4.21 -10.81
N ASP A 143 -11.77 4.58 -12.03
CA ASP A 143 -12.57 5.38 -12.94
C ASP A 143 -12.80 4.59 -14.23
N GLU A 144 -14.07 4.32 -14.52
CA GLU A 144 -14.47 3.61 -15.74
C GLU A 144 -14.35 4.49 -16.99
N SER A 145 -14.19 5.82 -16.84
CA SER A 145 -14.00 6.75 -17.96
C SER A 145 -12.58 6.75 -18.55
N ASP A 146 -11.59 6.34 -17.75
CA ASP A 146 -10.22 6.10 -18.20
C ASP A 146 -9.78 4.68 -17.79
N GLU A 147 -9.94 3.73 -18.71
CA GLU A 147 -9.69 2.31 -18.45
C GLU A 147 -8.21 1.94 -18.21
N LEU A 148 -7.27 2.81 -18.59
CA LEU A 148 -5.83 2.56 -18.44
C LEU A 148 -5.17 3.47 -17.40
N GLY A 149 -5.86 4.50 -16.95
CA GLY A 149 -5.44 5.36 -15.85
C GLY A 149 -5.50 4.67 -14.49
N THR A 150 -4.52 4.98 -13.63
CA THR A 150 -4.36 4.37 -12.30
C THR A 150 -4.36 5.38 -11.17
N PHE A 151 -4.85 4.96 -10.03
CA PHE A 151 -4.56 5.58 -8.75
C PHE A 151 -3.48 4.75 -8.05
N ILE A 152 -2.49 5.43 -7.49
CA ILE A 152 -1.39 4.75 -6.80
C ILE A 152 -1.60 4.78 -5.28
N PHE A 153 -1.49 3.61 -4.65
CA PHE A 153 -1.39 3.45 -3.21
C PHE A 153 0.05 3.07 -2.85
N ARG A 154 0.72 3.96 -2.11
CA ARG A 154 2.10 3.79 -1.65
C ARG A 154 2.11 3.45 -0.16
N THR A 155 2.92 2.47 0.24
CA THR A 155 3.00 2.11 1.66
C THR A 155 4.34 1.48 2.03
N THR A 156 4.81 1.76 3.24
CA THR A 156 5.88 1.02 3.91
C THR A 156 5.35 -0.02 4.90
N GLY A 157 4.02 -0.10 5.03
CA GLY A 157 3.35 -0.94 6.03
C GLY A 157 3.37 -2.42 5.63
N PHE A 158 4.17 -3.22 6.35
CA PHE A 158 4.30 -4.66 6.12
C PHE A 158 2.95 -5.40 6.07
N ASN A 159 2.00 -5.05 6.95
CA ASN A 159 0.68 -5.70 6.97
C ASN A 159 -0.11 -5.45 5.67
N SER A 160 -0.05 -4.24 5.12
CA SER A 160 -0.70 -3.91 3.84
C SER A 160 0.00 -4.68 2.71
N ILE A 161 1.32 -4.57 2.59
CA ILE A 161 2.10 -5.20 1.50
C ILE A 161 1.85 -6.71 1.47
N ARG A 162 2.01 -7.39 2.61
CA ARG A 162 1.82 -8.84 2.70
C ARG A 162 0.41 -9.26 2.32
N THR A 163 -0.59 -8.54 2.83
CA THR A 163 -2.00 -8.93 2.59
C THR A 163 -2.38 -8.68 1.15
N LEU A 164 -2.01 -7.53 0.57
CA LEU A 164 -2.25 -7.22 -0.84
C LEU A 164 -1.57 -8.25 -1.76
N ALA A 165 -0.29 -8.56 -1.54
CA ALA A 165 0.44 -9.54 -2.34
C ALA A 165 -0.22 -10.94 -2.31
N ALA A 166 -0.60 -11.40 -1.11
CA ALA A 166 -1.29 -12.67 -0.96
C ALA A 166 -2.65 -12.67 -1.67
N ARG A 167 -3.46 -11.63 -1.48
CA ARG A 167 -4.80 -11.52 -2.09
C ARG A 167 -4.73 -11.47 -3.61
N LEU A 168 -3.84 -10.66 -4.18
CA LEU A 168 -3.64 -10.60 -5.64
C LEU A 168 -3.25 -11.96 -6.19
N SER A 169 -2.27 -12.62 -5.58
CA SER A 169 -1.81 -13.95 -5.99
C SER A 169 -2.93 -15.00 -5.91
N TYR A 170 -3.70 -15.00 -4.81
CA TYR A 170 -4.78 -15.96 -4.61
C TYR A 170 -5.95 -15.73 -5.55
N TYR A 171 -6.35 -14.47 -5.78
CA TYR A 171 -7.42 -14.16 -6.73
C TYR A 171 -7.00 -14.47 -8.18
N HIS A 172 -5.75 -14.18 -8.55
CA HIS A 172 -5.19 -14.58 -9.84
C HIS A 172 -5.29 -16.10 -10.02
N ALA A 173 -4.80 -16.88 -9.07
CA ALA A 173 -4.83 -18.34 -9.14
C ALA A 173 -6.27 -18.90 -9.14
N ALA A 174 -7.13 -18.43 -8.24
CA ALA A 174 -8.50 -18.91 -8.10
C ALA A 174 -9.38 -18.58 -9.31
N SER A 175 -9.13 -17.46 -10.00
CA SER A 175 -9.87 -17.04 -11.18
C SER A 175 -9.30 -17.57 -12.50
N ASN A 176 -8.22 -18.37 -12.45
CA ASN A 176 -7.48 -18.84 -13.61
C ASN A 176 -6.97 -17.67 -14.48
N GLY A 177 -6.36 -16.68 -13.82
CA GLY A 177 -5.72 -15.55 -14.46
C GLY A 177 -6.67 -14.46 -14.96
N LEU A 178 -7.87 -14.32 -14.37
CA LEU A 178 -8.85 -13.28 -14.72
C LEU A 178 -8.90 -12.14 -13.68
N LEU A 179 -7.75 -11.80 -13.10
CA LEU A 179 -7.64 -10.83 -12.02
C LEU A 179 -8.19 -9.44 -12.40
N SER A 180 -7.98 -8.97 -13.64
CA SER A 180 -8.49 -7.68 -14.12
C SER A 180 -10.01 -7.63 -14.30
N CYS A 181 -10.66 -8.80 -14.34
CA CYS A 181 -12.11 -8.94 -14.50
C CYS A 181 -12.85 -9.14 -13.16
N LEU A 182 -12.13 -9.29 -12.03
CA LEU A 182 -12.77 -9.53 -10.74
C LEU A 182 -13.34 -8.24 -10.12
N PRO A 183 -14.53 -8.29 -9.52
CA PRO A 183 -15.14 -7.15 -8.81
C PRO A 183 -14.49 -6.99 -7.43
N LEU A 184 -13.36 -6.26 -7.39
CA LEU A 184 -12.56 -6.08 -6.19
C LEU A 184 -12.84 -4.74 -5.50
N GLN A 185 -12.39 -4.64 -4.26
CA GLN A 185 -12.34 -3.39 -3.48
C GLN A 185 -11.12 -3.39 -2.54
N LEU A 186 -10.57 -2.22 -2.30
CA LEU A 186 -9.66 -1.99 -1.17
C LEU A 186 -10.50 -1.79 0.09
N THR A 187 -10.11 -2.42 1.19
CA THR A 187 -10.80 -2.31 2.48
C THR A 187 -9.81 -2.06 3.61
N LEU A 188 -10.14 -1.12 4.48
CA LEU A 188 -9.38 -0.89 5.70
C LEU A 188 -9.69 -1.93 6.77
N ARG A 189 -8.63 -2.55 7.30
CA ARG A 189 -8.69 -3.50 8.41
C ARG A 189 -7.93 -2.93 9.61
N GLY A 190 -8.51 -3.04 10.80
CA GLY A 190 -7.84 -2.69 12.05
C GLY A 190 -7.12 -3.89 12.66
N LYS A 191 -5.93 -3.65 13.23
CA LYS A 191 -5.21 -4.62 14.05
C LYS A 191 -4.46 -3.89 15.17
N SER A 192 -4.45 -4.47 16.36
CA SER A 192 -3.53 -4.06 17.43
C SER A 192 -2.30 -4.97 17.43
N THR A 193 -1.11 -4.37 17.57
CA THR A 193 0.16 -5.11 17.63
C THR A 193 0.93 -4.73 18.88
N THR A 194 1.86 -5.57 19.32
CA THR A 194 2.78 -5.23 20.42
C THR A 194 3.62 -4.00 20.07
N GLN A 195 4.06 -3.92 18.80
CA GLN A 195 4.84 -2.80 18.27
C GLN A 195 4.05 -1.47 18.23
N SER A 196 2.72 -1.53 18.18
CA SER A 196 1.86 -0.34 18.26
C SER A 196 1.46 0.01 19.70
N TYR A 197 2.08 -0.57 20.73
CA TYR A 197 1.66 -0.40 22.12
C TYR A 197 0.16 -0.68 22.34
N ARG A 198 -0.37 -1.66 21.59
CA ARG A 198 -1.80 -2.03 21.55
C ARG A 198 -2.76 -0.95 21.02
N THR A 199 -2.24 0.17 20.49
CA THR A 199 -3.07 1.12 19.73
C THR A 199 -3.53 0.48 18.41
N PRO A 200 -4.76 0.78 17.97
CA PRO A 200 -5.29 0.24 16.72
C PRO A 200 -4.52 0.83 15.53
N VAL A 201 -4.01 -0.05 14.66
CA VAL A 201 -3.35 0.31 13.40
C VAL A 201 -4.19 -0.20 12.25
N TYR A 202 -4.39 0.66 11.25
CA TYR A 202 -5.12 0.31 10.04
C TYR A 202 -4.16 -0.11 8.93
N TYR A 203 -4.55 -1.11 8.16
CA TYR A 203 -3.85 -1.58 6.97
C TYR A 203 -4.85 -1.84 5.85
N VAL A 204 -4.34 -1.86 4.62
CA VAL A 204 -5.16 -2.08 3.42
C VAL A 204 -5.18 -3.57 3.07
N ASP A 205 -6.38 -4.10 2.89
CA ASP A 205 -6.67 -5.44 2.38
C ASP A 205 -7.36 -5.31 1.01
N LEU A 206 -7.30 -6.37 0.21
CA LEU A 206 -7.98 -6.49 -1.08
C LEU A 206 -9.04 -7.59 -0.97
N THR A 207 -10.30 -7.24 -1.14
CA THR A 207 -11.42 -8.17 -1.04
C THR A 207 -12.30 -8.10 -2.27
N LEU A 208 -13.20 -9.08 -2.43
CA LEU A 208 -14.35 -8.90 -3.31
C LEU A 208 -15.24 -7.76 -2.78
N ARG A 209 -16.05 -7.18 -3.67
CA ARG A 209 -17.09 -6.23 -3.28
C ARG A 209 -18.06 -6.88 -2.29
N GLU A 210 -18.61 -6.07 -1.39
CA GLU A 210 -19.54 -6.55 -0.36
C GLU A 210 -20.72 -7.32 -0.99
N GLY A 211 -21.07 -8.46 -0.38
CA GLY A 211 -22.15 -9.33 -0.85
C GLY A 211 -21.79 -10.27 -2.00
N ILE A 212 -20.62 -10.14 -2.63
CA ILE A 212 -20.22 -11.01 -3.74
C ILE A 212 -19.40 -12.20 -3.24
N HIS A 213 -19.87 -13.41 -3.55
CA HIS A 213 -19.14 -14.64 -3.27
C HIS A 213 -18.13 -14.97 -4.37
N LEU A 214 -17.04 -15.67 -4.02
CA LEU A 214 -15.95 -15.96 -4.95
C LEU A 214 -16.39 -16.72 -6.21
N GLN A 215 -17.28 -17.71 -6.06
CA GLN A 215 -17.78 -18.49 -7.19
C GLN A 215 -18.54 -17.63 -8.20
N GLU A 216 -19.42 -16.75 -7.70
CA GLU A 216 -20.16 -15.80 -8.52
C GLU A 216 -19.22 -14.78 -9.17
N ALA A 217 -18.25 -14.24 -8.42
CA ALA A 217 -17.24 -13.33 -8.95
C ALA A 217 -16.45 -13.94 -10.12
N ILE A 218 -16.05 -15.22 -10.01
CA ILE A 218 -15.34 -15.93 -11.08
C ILE A 218 -16.25 -16.15 -12.30
N GLN A 219 -17.53 -16.47 -12.09
CA GLN A 219 -18.48 -16.62 -13.19
C GLN A 219 -18.64 -15.29 -13.96
N THR A 220 -18.88 -14.19 -13.25
CA THR A 220 -18.97 -12.85 -13.83
C THR A 220 -17.66 -12.45 -14.53
N ALA A 221 -16.51 -12.75 -13.95
CA ALA A 221 -15.20 -12.47 -14.55
C ALA A 221 -15.02 -13.19 -15.90
N LYS A 222 -15.49 -14.44 -16.02
CA LYS A 222 -15.45 -15.18 -17.30
C LYS A 222 -16.34 -14.52 -18.36
N GLU A 223 -17.51 -14.05 -17.98
CA GLU A 223 -18.43 -13.36 -18.90
C GLU A 223 -17.86 -12.03 -19.39
N ILE A 224 -17.20 -11.28 -18.49
CA ILE A 224 -16.49 -10.05 -18.85
C ILE A 224 -15.35 -10.37 -19.83
N ASP A 225 -14.49 -11.33 -19.53
CA ASP A 225 -13.38 -11.73 -20.40
C ASP A 225 -13.86 -12.17 -21.80
N GLN A 226 -14.95 -12.93 -21.89
CA GLN A 226 -15.55 -13.32 -23.16
C GLN A 226 -16.03 -12.11 -23.96
N LYS A 227 -16.75 -11.17 -23.32
CA LYS A 227 -17.21 -9.92 -23.97
C LYS A 227 -16.03 -9.06 -24.43
N SER A 228 -15.01 -8.91 -23.59
CA SER A 228 -13.79 -8.17 -23.92
C SER A 228 -13.09 -8.75 -25.15
N LYS A 229 -12.97 -10.09 -25.24
CA LYS A 229 -12.40 -10.76 -26.41
C LYS A 229 -13.22 -10.55 -27.68
N LEU A 230 -14.55 -10.51 -27.59
CA LEU A 230 -15.41 -10.20 -28.74
C LEU A 230 -15.18 -8.77 -29.27
N CYS A 231 -14.86 -7.84 -28.39
CA CYS A 231 -14.48 -6.47 -28.74
C CYS A 231 -12.98 -6.31 -29.09
N SER A 232 -12.25 -7.43 -29.28
CA SER A 232 -10.81 -7.45 -29.58
C SER A 232 -9.90 -6.80 -28.53
N PHE A 233 -10.36 -6.71 -27.27
CA PHE A 233 -9.50 -6.28 -26.17
C PHE A 233 -8.50 -7.39 -25.82
N ASN A 234 -7.21 -7.06 -25.87
CA ASN A 234 -6.13 -8.03 -25.66
C ASN A 234 -5.40 -7.79 -24.33
N GLN A 235 -5.95 -8.38 -23.27
CA GLN A 235 -5.37 -8.29 -21.93
C GLN A 235 -3.96 -8.91 -21.87
N HIS A 236 -3.70 -10.01 -22.58
CA HIS A 236 -2.37 -10.64 -22.57
C HIS A 236 -1.31 -9.73 -23.18
N ALA A 237 -1.60 -9.09 -24.31
CA ALA A 237 -0.68 -8.13 -24.94
C ALA A 237 -0.47 -6.90 -24.06
N LEU A 238 -1.51 -6.44 -23.35
CA LEU A 238 -1.40 -5.35 -22.38
C LEU A 238 -0.44 -5.69 -21.25
N ASP A 239 -0.56 -6.88 -20.65
CA ASP A 239 0.34 -7.35 -19.59
C ASP A 239 1.78 -7.47 -20.11
N GLN A 240 2.00 -7.98 -21.33
CA GLN A 240 3.34 -8.07 -21.92
C GLN A 240 3.97 -6.70 -22.18
N ALA A 241 3.17 -5.73 -22.65
CA ALA A 241 3.65 -4.36 -22.86
C ALA A 241 4.07 -3.71 -21.54
N ALA A 242 3.29 -3.90 -20.48
CA ALA A 242 3.62 -3.39 -19.15
C ALA A 242 4.86 -4.07 -18.55
N LEU A 243 5.00 -5.39 -18.71
CA LEU A 243 6.17 -6.13 -18.24
C LEU A 243 7.46 -5.61 -18.89
N GLN A 244 7.45 -5.39 -20.21
CA GLN A 244 8.58 -4.80 -20.93
C GLN A 244 8.87 -3.36 -20.47
N GLY A 245 7.81 -2.59 -20.24
CA GLY A 245 7.88 -1.23 -19.72
C GLY A 245 8.53 -1.12 -18.34
N TYR A 246 8.17 -2.01 -17.43
CA TYR A 246 8.71 -2.04 -16.07
C TYR A 246 10.15 -2.52 -15.98
N GLY A 247 10.66 -3.26 -16.96
CA GLY A 247 12.07 -3.66 -17.01
C GLY A 247 13.04 -2.49 -16.87
N SER A 248 12.61 -1.27 -17.24
CA SER A 248 13.41 -0.04 -17.12
C SER A 248 13.08 0.81 -15.88
N ALA A 249 12.10 0.42 -15.05
CA ALA A 249 11.46 1.26 -14.01
C ALA A 249 12.09 1.21 -12.60
N ARG A 250 13.33 0.74 -12.43
CA ARG A 250 13.87 0.45 -11.09
C ARG A 250 14.37 1.68 -10.32
N PHE A 251 14.84 2.71 -11.00
CA PHE A 251 15.32 3.97 -10.37
C PHE A 251 14.48 5.20 -10.73
N GLU A 252 13.35 5.01 -11.41
CA GLU A 252 12.51 6.14 -11.80
C GLU A 252 11.68 6.65 -10.62
N VAL A 253 12.19 7.72 -10.01
CA VAL A 253 11.41 8.64 -9.19
C VAL A 253 11.81 10.04 -9.63
N ASN A 254 10.84 10.84 -10.08
CA ASN A 254 11.09 12.26 -10.36
C ASN A 254 11.55 12.94 -9.07
N VAL A 255 12.51 13.88 -9.14
CA VAL A 255 13.08 14.56 -7.96
C VAL A 255 11.99 15.15 -7.05
N GLU A 256 10.98 15.80 -7.62
CA GLU A 256 9.88 16.42 -6.87
C GLU A 256 8.95 15.37 -6.23
N GLU A 257 8.70 14.26 -6.91
CA GLU A 257 7.95 13.13 -6.36
C GLU A 257 8.75 12.42 -5.26
N GLY A 258 10.08 12.37 -5.41
CA GLY A 258 11.01 11.74 -4.49
C GLY A 258 11.10 12.45 -3.15
N LEU A 259 11.10 13.79 -3.14
CA LEU A 259 11.12 14.55 -1.87
C LEU A 259 9.84 14.32 -1.06
N ASN A 260 8.68 14.39 -1.72
CA ASN A 260 7.39 14.06 -1.11
C ASN A 260 7.34 12.61 -0.60
N LEU A 261 7.93 11.68 -1.35
CA LEU A 261 8.03 10.27 -0.97
C LEU A 261 8.90 10.08 0.28
N VAL A 262 10.05 10.77 0.37
CA VAL A 262 10.95 10.70 1.53
C VAL A 262 10.26 11.17 2.80
N GLU A 263 9.46 12.24 2.75
CA GLU A 263 8.66 12.71 3.89
C GLU A 263 7.70 11.63 4.40
N GLU A 264 7.07 10.87 3.51
CA GLU A 264 6.14 9.77 3.85
C GLU A 264 6.87 8.46 4.21
N PHE A 265 8.15 8.31 3.84
CA PHE A 265 8.92 7.06 3.99
C PHE A 265 9.68 6.99 5.33
N TYR A 266 10.27 8.10 5.78
CA TYR A 266 11.15 8.16 6.97
C TYR A 266 10.46 8.61 8.27
N THR A 267 9.21 8.21 8.43
CA THR A 267 8.29 8.75 9.43
C THR A 267 8.56 8.27 10.86
N ASP A 268 9.07 7.05 11.02
CA ASP A 268 9.26 6.40 12.33
C ASP A 268 10.30 7.11 13.22
N GLU A 269 11.33 7.75 12.65
CA GLU A 269 12.36 8.46 13.42
C GLU A 269 11.84 9.76 14.07
N LEU A 270 10.86 10.42 13.44
CA LEU A 270 10.25 11.63 14.00
C LEU A 270 9.45 11.30 15.27
N VAL A 271 8.77 10.15 15.29
CA VAL A 271 7.92 9.72 16.41
C VAL A 271 8.75 9.19 17.59
N GLU A 272 9.85 8.47 17.33
CA GLU A 272 10.77 8.02 18.40
C GLU A 272 11.46 9.20 19.11
N SER A 273 11.80 10.26 18.37
CA SER A 273 12.46 11.44 18.95
C SER A 273 11.58 12.24 19.93
N GLU A 274 10.25 12.24 19.75
CA GLU A 274 9.32 12.90 20.67
C GLU A 274 8.94 12.00 21.87
N GLN A 275 8.90 10.69 21.70
CA GLN A 275 8.56 9.76 22.79
C GLN A 275 9.66 9.65 23.86
N VAL A 276 10.93 9.88 23.49
CA VAL A 276 12.05 9.90 24.45
C VAL A 276 12.09 11.20 25.27
N GLN A 277 11.48 12.30 24.80
CA GLN A 277 11.51 13.60 25.49
C GLN A 277 10.31 13.85 26.42
N ALA A 278 9.24 13.05 26.34
CA ALA A 278 8.00 13.23 27.11
C ALA A 278 7.87 12.30 28.34
N GLY A 279 8.96 12.02 29.06
CA GLY A 279 8.94 11.27 30.32
C GLY A 279 9.42 12.10 31.51
N PRO A 280 8.62 12.36 32.56
CA PRO A 280 9.14 12.97 33.76
C PRO A 280 10.06 11.99 34.48
N LYS A 281 11.27 12.43 34.81
CA LYS A 281 12.18 11.75 35.74
C LYS A 281 11.50 11.62 37.10
N GLY A 282 11.12 10.40 37.51
CA GLY A 282 10.63 10.18 38.88
C GLY A 282 9.93 8.86 39.17
N LYS A 283 10.70 7.91 39.74
CA LYS A 283 10.33 6.97 40.81
C LYS A 283 9.27 5.85 40.57
N THR A 284 9.79 4.63 40.79
CA THR A 284 9.17 3.41 41.37
C THR A 284 8.23 2.55 40.52
N LYS A 285 8.67 1.31 40.27
CA LYS A 285 7.87 0.16 39.83
C LYS A 285 6.68 -0.09 40.79
N PRO A 286 5.48 -0.40 40.27
CA PRO A 286 4.55 -1.28 40.95
C PRO A 286 4.58 -2.67 40.28
N LYS A 287 4.82 -3.70 41.11
CA LYS A 287 4.49 -5.09 40.79
C LYS A 287 2.96 -5.18 40.64
N LEU A 288 2.47 -5.83 39.58
CA LEU A 288 1.08 -6.30 39.51
C LEU A 288 1.06 -7.79 39.19
N HIS A 289 0.75 -8.56 40.22
CA HIS A 289 0.24 -9.91 40.14
C HIS A 289 -1.28 -9.86 40.26
N GLN A 290 -1.94 -10.81 39.57
CA GLN A 290 -3.30 -11.30 39.72
C GLN A 290 -4.46 -10.55 39.03
N GLY A 291 -5.23 -11.34 38.27
CA GLY A 291 -6.49 -10.95 37.65
C GLY A 291 -6.94 -11.94 36.56
N GLY A 292 -7.08 -13.23 36.89
CA GLY A 292 -7.46 -14.30 35.95
C GLY A 292 -8.89 -14.24 35.38
N GLY A 293 -9.70 -13.26 35.78
CA GLY A 293 -11.09 -13.11 35.28
C GLY A 293 -11.19 -12.54 33.87
N PHE A 294 -10.31 -11.62 33.49
CA PHE A 294 -10.45 -10.88 32.22
C PHE A 294 -10.21 -11.76 30.97
N VAL A 295 -9.43 -12.82 31.11
CA VAL A 295 -9.13 -13.75 30.02
C VAL A 295 -10.28 -14.74 29.78
N GLN A 296 -11.01 -15.11 30.83
CA GLN A 296 -12.17 -16.02 30.73
C GLN A 296 -13.36 -15.35 30.04
N ASP A 297 -13.62 -14.07 30.32
CA ASP A 297 -14.73 -13.33 29.69
C ASP A 297 -14.50 -13.14 28.17
N ILE A 298 -13.24 -12.93 27.75
CA ILE A 298 -12.87 -12.83 26.34
C ILE A 298 -12.95 -14.19 25.64
N GLN A 299 -12.56 -15.28 26.31
CA GLN A 299 -12.69 -16.64 25.75
C GLN A 299 -14.16 -17.05 25.58
N GLN A 300 -15.05 -16.70 26.51
CA GLN A 300 -16.48 -16.99 26.38
C GLN A 300 -17.12 -16.18 25.23
N GLY A 301 -16.74 -14.92 25.05
CA GLY A 301 -17.21 -14.10 23.91
C GLY A 301 -16.72 -14.59 22.54
N LEU A 302 -15.52 -15.18 22.49
CA LEU A 302 -14.99 -15.80 21.26
C LEU A 302 -15.66 -17.15 20.96
N GLN A 303 -15.96 -17.97 21.98
CA GLN A 303 -16.64 -19.26 21.78
C GLN A 303 -18.11 -19.12 21.36
N SER A 304 -18.81 -18.07 21.81
CA SER A 304 -20.18 -17.79 21.35
C SER A 304 -20.23 -17.33 19.89
N SER A 305 -19.20 -16.64 19.42
CA SER A 305 -19.10 -16.15 18.04
C SER A 305 -18.79 -17.25 17.00
N VAL A 306 -18.25 -18.39 17.44
CA VAL A 306 -17.89 -19.53 16.57
C VAL A 306 -19.04 -20.54 16.44
N ARG A 307 -20.03 -20.53 17.33
CA ARG A 307 -21.18 -21.46 17.28
C ARG A 307 -22.33 -21.01 16.38
N THR A 308 -22.35 -19.76 15.93
CA THR A 308 -23.45 -19.24 15.09
C THR A 308 -23.26 -19.50 13.58
N VAL A 309 -22.34 -20.39 13.22
CA VAL A 309 -22.14 -20.85 11.84
C VAL A 309 -22.14 -22.39 11.85
N ASN A 310 -23.34 -22.96 12.00
CA ASN A 310 -23.72 -24.30 11.58
C ASN A 310 -25.21 -24.31 11.32
#